data_AF-A0A0Q5LPY8-F1
#
_entry.id   AF-A0A0Q5LPY8-F1
#
_cell.length_a   1.000
_cell.length_b   1.000
_cell.length_c   1.000
_cell.angle_alpha   90.00
_cell.angle_beta   90.00
_cell.angle_gamma   90.00
#
_symmetry.space_group_name_H-M   'P 1'
#
loop_
_entity.id
_entity.type
_entity.pdbx_description
1 polymer ?
#
loop_
_entity_poly.entity_id
_entity_poly.type
_entity_poly.pdbx_seq_one_letter_code
_entity_poly.pdbx_strand_id
1 'polypeptide(L)'
;MTRLYNDPSDFADEMTDGFVAANQRWVRRVHGGVVRATRSTPGTVALVVGGGSGHYPAFGGLVGQGLAHGAALGNLFASPSWQQVRSVARSAHSGGGVLLSYGNYAGDVLNFDAAQAKLVAEGIETRTVRVTDDIASAPAAEAHKRRGIAGDLTVFKVAAAAAEAGWSLDEVVRVAEAANARTRSVGVAFTGCSLPGADEPLFTVPEGRMAVGMGIHGEPGIGEVDVPTADGLAALLVESLLADAERPEGVEEARGQRVAVLLNGLGSVKYEELFVVYAKVDALLREAGVEIVEPEVGELVTSFDMAGASLTLFWLDDELESLWAAPADAPAYKKGSVDVAARADDAELEALVAAPVPPATAASREAAELVLAALEAVQATVEQHADELGRIDAVAGDGDHGIGMLRGVGAAVAAAREALQAGAGAGTLLDRAGDAWSDRAGGTSGALWGSALASLGAAVGDDEAPTRTSVVAGVGGATEAILEFGAVVGDKTMVDVLVPFDEALRTEVERGADLATAWARASGVALAAAAATADLLPRMGRARPHAEKSLGTPDAGATSLALITEAVGLVVASRQRA
;
A
#
# COMPACT_ATOMS: atom_id res chain seq x y z
N MET A 1 0.72 -27.06 -1.02
CA MET A 1 -0.76 -26.97 -0.99
C MET A 1 -1.25 -26.51 -2.35
N THR A 2 -2.48 -26.88 -2.74
CA THR A 2 -3.12 -26.34 -3.95
C THR A 2 -3.81 -25.02 -3.61
N ARG A 3 -3.57 -23.97 -4.39
CA ARG A 3 -4.23 -22.65 -4.25
C ARG A 3 -5.13 -22.39 -5.46
N LEU A 4 -6.14 -21.54 -5.27
CA LEU A 4 -7.08 -21.14 -6.33
C LEU A 4 -6.73 -19.72 -6.78
N TYR A 5 -6.22 -19.59 -7.99
CA TYR A 5 -5.93 -18.31 -8.65
C TYR A 5 -5.90 -18.52 -10.16
N ASN A 6 -6.14 -17.46 -10.93
CA ASN A 6 -5.91 -17.44 -12.38
C ASN A 6 -4.46 -17.03 -12.64
N ASP A 7 -4.21 -15.73 -12.81
CA ASP A 7 -2.87 -15.14 -12.83
C ASP A 7 -2.53 -14.62 -11.42
N PRO A 8 -1.38 -15.00 -10.82
CA PRO A 8 -0.94 -14.47 -9.54
C PRO A 8 -0.87 -12.94 -9.48
N SER A 9 -0.54 -12.27 -10.59
CA SER A 9 -0.38 -10.83 -10.65
C SER A 9 -1.70 -10.06 -10.57
N ASP A 10 -2.80 -10.69 -10.98
CA ASP A 10 -4.17 -10.15 -10.96
C ASP A 10 -4.95 -10.54 -9.69
N PHE A 11 -4.40 -11.44 -8.87
CA PHE A 11 -5.11 -12.05 -7.75
C PHE A 11 -5.77 -11.04 -6.79
N ALA A 12 -5.06 -9.97 -6.41
CA ALA A 12 -5.61 -8.98 -5.48
C ALA A 12 -6.81 -8.22 -6.06
N ASP A 13 -6.80 -7.94 -7.36
CA ASP A 13 -7.88 -7.27 -8.06
C ASP A 13 -9.10 -8.19 -8.20
N GLU A 14 -8.89 -9.43 -8.65
CA GLU A 14 -9.92 -10.47 -8.78
C GLU A 14 -10.56 -10.80 -7.42
N MET A 15 -9.74 -10.91 -6.36
CA MET A 15 -10.21 -11.11 -4.99
C MET A 15 -11.14 -9.96 -4.57
N THR A 16 -10.75 -8.72 -4.85
CA THR A 16 -11.54 -7.54 -4.50
C THR A 16 -12.85 -7.50 -5.28
N ASP A 17 -12.84 -7.85 -6.57
CA ASP A 17 -14.05 -7.94 -7.39
C ASP A 17 -15.03 -9.00 -6.88
N GLY A 18 -14.52 -10.19 -6.57
CA GLY A 18 -15.32 -11.27 -5.98
C GLY A 18 -15.90 -10.88 -4.61
N PHE A 19 -15.09 -10.24 -3.76
CA PHE A 19 -15.52 -9.75 -2.46
C PHE A 19 -16.65 -8.71 -2.59
N VAL A 20 -16.51 -7.73 -3.46
CA VAL A 20 -17.53 -6.70 -3.70
C VAL A 20 -18.80 -7.33 -4.24
N ALA A 21 -18.71 -8.24 -5.23
CA ALA A 21 -19.87 -8.91 -5.80
C ALA A 21 -20.67 -9.71 -4.76
N ALA A 22 -19.98 -10.39 -3.84
CA ALA A 22 -20.62 -11.14 -2.76
C ALA A 22 -21.22 -10.25 -1.66
N ASN A 23 -20.66 -9.05 -1.46
CA ASN A 23 -20.95 -8.19 -0.32
C ASN A 23 -21.53 -6.82 -0.70
N GLN A 24 -22.17 -6.72 -1.87
CA GLN A 24 -22.82 -5.50 -2.37
C GLN A 24 -23.82 -4.89 -1.38
N ARG A 25 -24.28 -5.65 -0.36
CA ARG A 25 -25.06 -5.10 0.76
C ARG A 25 -24.30 -4.03 1.54
N TRP A 26 -23.04 -4.28 1.84
CA TRP A 26 -22.24 -3.47 2.76
C TRP A 26 -21.23 -2.59 2.05
N VAL A 27 -20.66 -3.05 0.93
CA VAL A 27 -19.53 -2.40 0.28
C VAL A 27 -19.79 -2.13 -1.20
N ARG A 28 -19.08 -1.15 -1.73
CA ARG A 28 -18.95 -0.87 -3.16
C ARG A 28 -17.49 -0.62 -3.53
N ARG A 29 -17.11 -1.01 -4.74
CA ARG A 29 -15.75 -0.81 -5.26
C ARG A 29 -15.52 0.67 -5.56
N VAL A 30 -14.33 1.15 -5.22
CA VAL A 30 -13.81 2.44 -5.64
C VAL A 30 -12.38 2.23 -6.14
N HIS A 31 -11.79 3.23 -6.80
CA HIS A 31 -10.39 3.11 -7.18
C HIS A 31 -9.52 2.96 -5.92
N GLY A 32 -8.74 1.87 -5.86
CA GLY A 32 -7.85 1.57 -4.74
C GLY A 32 -8.46 0.83 -3.55
N GLY A 33 -9.74 0.44 -3.61
CA GLY A 33 -10.33 -0.36 -2.53
C GLY A 33 -11.85 -0.34 -2.51
N VAL A 34 -12.41 -0.25 -1.31
CA VAL A 34 -13.86 -0.29 -1.10
C VAL A 34 -14.32 0.80 -0.13
N VAL A 35 -15.54 1.27 -0.31
CA VAL A 35 -16.24 2.10 0.69
C VAL A 35 -17.58 1.46 1.02
N ARG A 36 -18.16 1.89 2.14
CA ARG A 36 -19.50 1.45 2.51
C ARG A 36 -20.54 1.80 1.43
N ALA A 37 -21.49 0.91 1.22
CA ALA A 37 -22.56 1.09 0.24
C ALA A 37 -23.74 1.90 0.79
N THR A 38 -23.68 2.33 2.06
CA THR A 38 -24.69 3.14 2.74
C THR A 38 -24.20 4.57 2.97
N ARG A 39 -25.11 5.54 2.95
CA ARG A 39 -24.77 6.96 3.18
C ARG A 39 -24.34 7.19 4.61
N SER A 40 -23.35 8.07 4.79
CA SER A 40 -23.02 8.68 6.08
C SER A 40 -23.91 9.86 6.39
N THR A 41 -24.12 10.08 7.68
CA THR A 41 -24.71 11.33 8.18
C THR A 41 -23.80 12.47 7.72
N PRO A 42 -24.32 13.46 6.95
CA PRO A 42 -23.49 14.56 6.50
C PRO A 42 -22.84 15.30 7.68
N GLY A 43 -21.58 15.67 7.53
CA GLY A 43 -20.78 16.36 8.54
C GLY A 43 -20.11 15.44 9.56
N THR A 44 -20.23 14.11 9.46
CA THR A 44 -19.51 13.20 10.36
C THR A 44 -18.13 12.81 9.83
N VAL A 45 -17.26 12.41 10.74
CA VAL A 45 -15.91 11.92 10.43
C VAL A 45 -16.00 10.61 9.64
N ALA A 46 -15.16 10.45 8.62
CA ALA A 46 -14.97 9.17 7.94
C ALA A 46 -13.72 8.47 8.46
N LEU A 47 -13.85 7.23 8.94
CA LEU A 47 -12.72 6.35 9.23
C LEU A 47 -12.34 5.55 7.98
N VAL A 48 -11.13 5.73 7.49
CA VAL A 48 -10.56 4.96 6.38
C VAL A 48 -9.41 4.12 6.90
N VAL A 49 -9.55 2.81 6.75
CA VAL A 49 -8.51 1.84 7.10
C VAL A 49 -7.78 1.34 5.86
N GLY A 50 -6.75 0.52 6.00
CA GLY A 50 -6.14 -0.14 4.85
C GLY A 50 -4.72 -0.60 5.05
N GLY A 51 -4.18 -1.17 3.98
CA GLY A 51 -2.84 -1.76 3.92
C GLY A 51 -2.76 -2.81 2.81
N GLY A 52 -1.71 -3.63 2.85
CA GLY A 52 -1.57 -4.76 1.92
C GLY A 52 -2.74 -5.74 2.01
N SER A 53 -3.08 -6.35 0.88
CA SER A 53 -4.06 -7.46 0.84
C SER A 53 -3.43 -8.76 1.38
N GLY A 54 -4.27 -9.71 1.81
CA GLY A 54 -3.81 -11.00 2.37
C GLY A 54 -4.13 -11.21 3.86
N HIS A 55 -4.81 -10.24 4.48
CA HIS A 55 -5.16 -10.25 5.90
C HIS A 55 -6.66 -10.38 6.18
N TYR A 56 -7.45 -10.80 5.18
CA TYR A 56 -8.90 -10.86 5.28
C TYR A 56 -9.34 -11.61 6.55
N PRO A 57 -10.27 -11.07 7.38
CA PRO A 57 -11.16 -9.94 7.13
C PRO A 57 -10.57 -8.54 6.97
N ALA A 58 -9.39 -8.27 7.52
CA ALA A 58 -8.74 -6.98 7.32
C ALA A 58 -8.31 -6.80 5.84
N PHE A 59 -8.56 -5.66 5.19
CA PHE A 59 -9.29 -4.49 5.69
C PHE A 59 -10.73 -4.41 5.15
N GLY A 60 -10.98 -4.90 3.94
CA GLY A 60 -12.27 -4.73 3.25
C GLY A 60 -13.46 -5.35 3.97
N GLY A 61 -13.26 -6.48 4.67
CA GLY A 61 -14.30 -7.15 5.47
C GLY A 61 -14.75 -6.35 6.71
N LEU A 62 -13.99 -5.32 7.09
CA LEU A 62 -14.26 -4.41 8.21
C LEU A 62 -14.96 -3.11 7.78
N VAL A 63 -15.33 -2.98 6.50
CA VAL A 63 -16.08 -1.83 5.99
C VAL A 63 -17.58 -2.06 6.15
N GLY A 64 -18.23 -1.18 6.91
CA GLY A 64 -19.63 -1.32 7.29
C GLY A 64 -20.07 -0.26 8.31
N GLN A 65 -21.38 -0.20 8.55
CA GLN A 65 -21.95 0.76 9.49
C GLN A 65 -21.49 0.45 10.92
N GLY A 66 -21.10 1.47 11.70
CA GLY A 66 -20.51 1.28 13.03
C GLY A 66 -19.08 0.72 13.04
N LEU A 67 -18.46 0.57 11.86
CA LEU A 67 -17.06 0.18 11.68
C LEU A 67 -16.40 1.11 10.63
N ALA A 68 -15.53 0.61 9.74
CA ALA A 68 -14.83 1.49 8.79
C ALA A 68 -15.77 2.02 7.70
N HIS A 69 -15.53 3.27 7.27
CA HIS A 69 -16.23 3.91 6.15
C HIS A 69 -15.66 3.50 4.80
N GLY A 70 -14.37 3.20 4.76
CA GLY A 70 -13.69 2.63 3.60
C GLY A 70 -12.40 1.93 3.98
N ALA A 71 -11.90 1.13 3.05
CA ALA A 71 -10.64 0.42 3.17
C ALA A 71 -9.83 0.60 1.87
N ALA A 72 -8.62 1.13 1.98
CA ALA A 72 -7.64 1.10 0.90
C ALA A 72 -6.97 -0.28 0.86
N LEU A 73 -7.05 -0.94 -0.29
CA LEU A 73 -6.60 -2.32 -0.48
C LEU A 73 -5.42 -2.31 -1.45
N GLY A 74 -4.23 -2.50 -0.91
CA GLY A 74 -3.02 -2.66 -1.71
C GLY A 74 -2.92 -4.04 -2.34
N ASN A 75 -1.80 -4.28 -3.04
CA ASN A 75 -1.49 -5.62 -3.53
C ASN A 75 -1.14 -6.57 -2.37
N LEU A 76 -0.89 -7.85 -2.65
CA LEU A 76 -0.57 -8.84 -1.62
C LEU A 76 0.65 -8.43 -0.81
N PHE A 77 0.46 -8.21 0.49
CA PHE A 77 1.46 -7.73 1.45
C PHE A 77 2.23 -6.46 1.02
N ALA A 78 1.62 -5.65 0.16
CA ALA A 78 2.19 -4.39 -0.29
C ALA A 78 1.17 -3.27 -0.07
N SER A 79 1.59 -2.21 0.62
CA SER A 79 0.79 -1.01 0.87
C SER A 79 0.07 -0.52 -0.40
N PRO A 80 -1.19 -0.05 -0.29
CA PRO A 80 -1.81 0.71 -1.37
C PRO A 80 -0.99 1.97 -1.68
N SER A 81 -1.11 2.47 -2.91
CA SER A 81 -0.51 3.75 -3.31
C SER A 81 -1.18 4.92 -2.57
N TRP A 82 -0.49 6.06 -2.45
CA TRP A 82 -1.11 7.26 -1.89
C TRP A 82 -2.32 7.72 -2.72
N GLN A 83 -2.34 7.48 -4.03
CA GLN A 83 -3.47 7.75 -4.92
C GLN A 83 -4.69 6.91 -4.54
N GLN A 84 -4.49 5.62 -4.27
CA GLN A 84 -5.53 4.68 -3.85
C GLN A 84 -6.12 5.09 -2.50
N VAL A 85 -5.25 5.37 -1.52
CA VAL A 85 -5.69 5.85 -0.18
C VAL A 85 -6.50 7.15 -0.31
N ARG A 86 -5.99 8.12 -1.06
CA ARG A 86 -6.69 9.39 -1.31
C ARG A 86 -8.03 9.19 -1.99
N SER A 87 -8.12 8.29 -2.98
CA SER A 87 -9.35 7.98 -3.70
C SER A 87 -10.42 7.39 -2.78
N VAL A 88 -10.04 6.41 -1.95
CA VAL A 88 -10.93 5.81 -0.95
C VAL A 88 -11.37 6.86 0.07
N ALA A 89 -10.45 7.70 0.56
CA ALA A 89 -10.76 8.75 1.51
C ALA A 89 -11.73 9.79 0.98
N ARG A 90 -11.53 10.27 -0.26
CA ARG A 90 -12.46 11.17 -0.94
C ARG A 90 -13.85 10.53 -1.12
N SER A 91 -13.87 9.25 -1.45
CA SER A 91 -15.09 8.48 -1.66
C SER A 91 -15.87 8.24 -0.35
N ALA A 92 -15.18 8.14 0.79
CA ALA A 92 -15.76 7.95 2.10
C ALA A 92 -16.12 9.25 2.83
N HIS A 93 -15.49 10.37 2.44
CA HIS A 93 -15.63 11.65 3.10
C HIS A 93 -17.07 12.19 3.05
N SER A 94 -17.56 12.65 4.20
CA SER A 94 -18.94 13.15 4.34
C SER A 94 -19.03 14.59 4.88
N GLY A 95 -17.91 15.32 4.94
CA GLY A 95 -17.84 16.70 5.38
C GLY A 95 -17.32 16.93 6.81
N GLY A 96 -17.17 15.88 7.62
CA GLY A 96 -16.62 15.98 8.99
C GLY A 96 -15.12 15.72 9.13
N GLY A 97 -14.39 15.67 8.01
CA GLY A 97 -12.99 15.27 7.96
C GLY A 97 -12.78 13.75 7.79
N VAL A 98 -11.52 13.32 7.78
CA VAL A 98 -11.11 11.92 7.58
C VAL A 98 -10.08 11.53 8.63
N LEU A 99 -10.27 10.37 9.27
CA LEU A 99 -9.23 9.68 10.02
C LEU A 99 -8.70 8.52 9.19
N LEU A 100 -7.41 8.53 8.87
CA LEU A 100 -6.68 7.40 8.33
C LEU A 100 -6.15 6.54 9.49
N SER A 101 -6.38 5.23 9.48
CA SER A 101 -5.82 4.34 10.52
C SER A 101 -5.41 2.98 9.97
N TYR A 102 -4.20 2.54 10.31
CA TYR A 102 -3.55 1.36 9.75
C TYR A 102 -2.41 0.89 10.67
N GLY A 103 -1.94 -0.35 10.49
CA GLY A 103 -0.80 -0.89 11.22
C GLY A 103 0.52 -0.20 10.85
N ASN A 104 1.42 -0.02 11.82
CA ASN A 104 2.64 0.76 11.65
C ASN A 104 3.74 0.01 10.85
N TYR A 105 3.60 0.01 9.51
CA TYR A 105 4.57 -0.53 8.56
C TYR A 105 5.12 0.58 7.66
N ALA A 106 6.39 0.50 7.29
CA ALA A 106 7.07 1.58 6.56
C ALA A 106 6.39 1.95 5.23
N GLY A 107 5.90 0.95 4.47
CA GLY A 107 5.18 1.17 3.22
C GLY A 107 3.86 1.90 3.43
N ASP A 108 3.08 1.48 4.42
CA ASP A 108 1.80 2.12 4.75
C ASP A 108 2.03 3.52 5.30
N VAL A 109 3.02 3.71 6.18
CA VAL A 109 3.41 5.03 6.70
C VAL A 109 3.70 6.00 5.56
N LEU A 110 4.51 5.61 4.59
CA LEU A 110 4.88 6.47 3.47
C LEU A 110 3.65 6.84 2.61
N ASN A 111 2.82 5.87 2.24
CA ASN A 111 1.69 6.12 1.33
C ASN A 111 0.53 6.85 2.00
N PHE A 112 0.18 6.50 3.23
CA PHE A 112 -0.90 7.17 3.95
C PHE A 112 -0.52 8.58 4.39
N ASP A 113 0.74 8.83 4.79
CA ASP A 113 1.20 10.20 5.09
C ASP A 113 1.17 11.09 3.83
N ALA A 114 1.60 10.56 2.69
CA ALA A 114 1.52 11.25 1.41
C ALA A 114 0.05 11.54 1.03
N ALA A 115 -0.84 10.56 1.21
CA ALA A 115 -2.27 10.74 0.96
C ALA A 115 -2.89 11.80 1.87
N GLN A 116 -2.55 11.81 3.17
CA GLN A 116 -2.97 12.84 4.11
C GLN A 116 -2.53 14.23 3.64
N ALA A 117 -1.26 14.39 3.26
CA ALA A 117 -0.74 15.68 2.79
C ALA A 117 -1.50 16.18 1.56
N LYS A 118 -1.84 15.30 0.62
CA LYS A 118 -2.63 15.63 -0.58
C LYS A 118 -4.08 15.99 -0.25
N LEU A 119 -4.74 15.22 0.62
CA LEU A 119 -6.11 15.51 1.08
C LEU A 119 -6.20 16.86 1.79
N VAL A 120 -5.23 17.18 2.66
CA VAL A 120 -5.16 18.47 3.33
C VAL A 120 -4.95 19.62 2.34
N ALA A 121 -4.08 19.44 1.34
CA ALA A 121 -3.90 20.42 0.27
C ALA A 121 -5.18 20.66 -0.56
N GLU A 122 -6.07 19.66 -0.61
CA GLU A 122 -7.40 19.74 -1.25
C GLU A 122 -8.49 20.33 -0.34
N GLY A 123 -8.15 20.72 0.89
CA GLY A 123 -9.10 21.28 1.86
C GLY A 123 -9.93 20.22 2.61
N ILE A 124 -9.57 18.93 2.50
CA ILE A 124 -10.17 17.87 3.31
C ILE A 124 -9.33 17.68 4.57
N GLU A 125 -9.87 18.12 5.71
CA GLU A 125 -9.19 17.91 6.98
C GLU A 125 -8.98 16.41 7.23
N THR A 126 -7.71 16.02 7.34
CA THR A 126 -7.31 14.62 7.49
C THR A 126 -6.29 14.48 8.61
N ARG A 127 -6.40 13.41 9.41
CA ARG A 127 -5.44 13.00 10.45
C ARG A 127 -5.16 11.52 10.33
N THR A 128 -4.06 11.08 10.96
CA THR A 128 -3.61 9.69 10.94
C THR A 128 -3.38 9.19 12.36
N VAL A 129 -3.88 7.99 12.67
CA VAL A 129 -3.54 7.23 13.89
C VAL A 129 -3.00 5.87 13.47
N ARG A 130 -1.72 5.63 13.78
CA ARG A 130 -1.02 4.38 13.46
C ARG A 130 -1.14 3.42 14.63
N VAL A 131 -1.48 2.17 14.36
CA VAL A 131 -1.61 1.15 15.39
C VAL A 131 -0.25 0.49 15.64
N THR A 132 0.08 0.33 16.92
CA THR A 132 1.41 -0.08 17.40
C THR A 132 1.31 -1.09 18.55
N ASP A 133 0.43 -2.08 18.41
CA ASP A 133 0.04 -3.01 19.47
C ASP A 133 1.00 -4.18 19.65
N ASP A 134 1.83 -4.52 18.65
CA ASP A 134 2.70 -5.70 18.68
C ASP A 134 3.89 -5.54 19.63
N ILE A 135 3.78 -6.15 20.82
CA ILE A 135 4.80 -6.04 21.87
C ILE A 135 6.12 -6.73 21.52
N ALA A 136 6.11 -7.67 20.56
CA ALA A 136 7.30 -8.43 20.19
C ALA A 136 8.19 -7.68 19.19
N SER A 137 7.66 -6.66 18.52
CA SER A 137 8.37 -5.94 17.46
C SER A 137 9.31 -4.83 17.97
N ALA A 138 9.02 -4.27 19.15
CA ALA A 138 9.89 -3.30 19.83
C ALA A 138 9.57 -3.25 21.34
N PRO A 139 10.56 -2.93 22.20
CA PRO A 139 10.32 -2.80 23.64
C PRO A 139 9.40 -1.62 23.96
N ALA A 140 8.77 -1.61 25.15
CA ALA A 140 7.80 -0.59 25.55
C ALA A 140 8.34 0.85 25.46
N ALA A 141 9.63 1.06 25.75
CA ALA A 141 10.29 2.37 25.62
C ALA A 141 10.33 2.90 24.17
N GLU A 142 10.21 2.02 23.18
CA GLU A 142 10.15 2.34 21.76
C GLU A 142 8.80 1.94 21.15
N ALA A 143 7.70 2.01 21.92
CA ALA A 143 6.37 1.56 21.48
C ALA A 143 5.94 2.17 20.13
N HIS A 144 6.32 3.41 19.83
CA HIS A 144 6.05 4.07 18.54
C HIS A 144 6.68 3.38 17.32
N LYS A 145 7.63 2.46 17.51
CA LYS A 145 8.24 1.64 16.45
C LYS A 145 7.57 0.27 16.30
N ARG A 146 6.64 -0.09 17.19
CA ARG A 146 5.97 -1.39 17.13
C ARG A 146 5.12 -1.51 15.87
N ARG A 147 5.02 -2.72 15.33
CA ARG A 147 4.07 -3.08 14.26
C ARG A 147 2.62 -2.97 14.77
N GLY A 148 1.69 -2.78 13.85
CA GLY A 148 0.25 -2.96 14.10
C GLY A 148 -0.20 -4.33 13.60
N ILE A 149 -0.87 -5.14 14.42
CA ILE A 149 -1.33 -6.48 14.06
C ILE A 149 -2.84 -6.64 14.38
N ALA A 150 -3.26 -7.74 15.03
CA ALA A 150 -4.67 -8.00 15.32
C ALA A 150 -5.36 -6.92 16.19
N GLY A 151 -4.59 -6.14 16.96
CA GLY A 151 -5.11 -5.02 17.74
C GLY A 151 -5.63 -3.85 16.91
N ASP A 152 -5.33 -3.80 15.62
CA ASP A 152 -5.93 -2.90 14.63
C ASP A 152 -7.45 -2.80 14.81
N LEU A 153 -8.12 -3.96 14.94
CA LEU A 153 -9.57 -4.04 15.10
C LEU A 153 -10.09 -3.22 16.29
N THR A 154 -9.34 -3.18 17.39
CA THR A 154 -9.76 -2.47 18.62
C THR A 154 -9.76 -0.96 18.41
N VAL A 155 -8.72 -0.44 17.76
CA VAL A 155 -8.58 0.98 17.43
C VAL A 155 -9.62 1.38 16.40
N PHE A 156 -9.79 0.57 15.35
CA PHE A 156 -10.77 0.83 14.30
C PHE A 156 -12.20 0.83 14.86
N LYS A 157 -12.53 -0.14 15.72
CA LYS A 157 -13.86 -0.27 16.33
C LYS A 157 -14.23 0.93 17.19
N VAL A 158 -13.29 1.40 18.02
CA VAL A 158 -13.51 2.53 18.90
C VAL A 158 -13.61 3.84 18.13
N ALA A 159 -12.69 4.07 17.18
CA ALA A 159 -12.70 5.26 16.32
C ALA A 159 -13.98 5.33 15.46
N ALA A 160 -14.39 4.21 14.88
CA ALA A 160 -15.61 4.11 14.10
C ALA A 160 -16.87 4.37 14.93
N ALA A 161 -16.95 3.80 16.14
CA ALA A 161 -18.08 4.02 17.03
C ALA A 161 -18.22 5.50 17.42
N ALA A 162 -17.10 6.18 17.70
CA ALA A 162 -17.08 7.61 17.98
C ALA A 162 -17.51 8.44 16.76
N ALA A 163 -17.03 8.09 15.57
CA ALA A 163 -17.41 8.73 14.32
C ALA A 163 -18.91 8.55 14.01
N GLU A 164 -19.45 7.34 14.19
CA GLU A 164 -20.88 7.02 14.01
C GLU A 164 -21.76 7.76 15.06
N ALA A 165 -21.23 7.98 16.26
CA ALA A 165 -21.86 8.82 17.30
C ALA A 165 -21.78 10.33 17.00
N GLY A 166 -21.17 10.73 15.88
CA GLY A 166 -21.08 12.12 15.43
C GLY A 166 -20.04 12.97 16.15
N TRP A 167 -19.02 12.35 16.75
CA TRP A 167 -17.93 13.08 17.40
C TRP A 167 -17.09 13.84 16.37
N SER A 168 -16.49 14.96 16.78
CA SER A 168 -15.58 15.74 15.94
C SER A 168 -14.29 14.97 15.65
N LEU A 169 -13.60 15.31 14.56
CA LEU A 169 -12.33 14.67 14.17
C LEU A 169 -11.31 14.65 15.32
N ASP A 170 -11.16 15.74 16.06
CA ASP A 170 -10.24 15.81 17.20
C ASP A 170 -10.57 14.78 18.30
N GLU A 171 -11.86 14.57 18.59
CA GLU A 171 -12.30 13.59 19.60
C GLU A 171 -12.17 12.16 19.09
N VAL A 172 -12.42 11.93 17.81
CA VAL A 172 -12.21 10.62 17.16
C VAL A 172 -10.71 10.26 17.16
N VAL A 173 -9.83 11.21 16.86
CA VAL A 173 -8.37 11.03 16.96
C VAL A 173 -7.96 10.74 18.41
N ARG A 174 -8.41 11.56 19.36
CA ARG A 174 -8.09 11.37 20.79
C ARG A 174 -8.44 9.97 21.27
N VAL A 175 -9.64 9.48 20.96
CA VAL A 175 -10.09 8.17 21.45
C VAL A 175 -9.44 7.01 20.70
N ALA A 176 -9.08 7.19 19.42
CA ALA A 176 -8.29 6.21 18.67
C ALA A 176 -6.86 6.08 19.25
N GLU A 177 -6.21 7.20 19.59
CA GLU A 177 -4.91 7.21 20.26
C GLU A 177 -4.99 6.59 21.66
N ALA A 178 -6.04 6.89 22.43
CA ALA A 178 -6.28 6.29 23.73
C ALA A 178 -6.48 4.77 23.63
N ALA A 179 -7.23 4.30 22.63
CA ALA A 179 -7.40 2.88 22.35
C ALA A 179 -6.06 2.22 22.02
N ASN A 180 -5.29 2.80 21.08
CA ASN A 180 -3.99 2.26 20.67
C ASN A 180 -3.00 2.18 21.85
N ALA A 181 -2.95 3.22 22.71
CA ALA A 181 -2.11 3.23 23.90
C ALA A 181 -2.46 2.12 24.90
N ARG A 182 -3.69 1.59 24.85
CA ARG A 182 -4.25 0.55 25.72
C ARG A 182 -4.41 -0.81 25.05
N THR A 183 -3.88 -1.00 23.85
CA THR A 183 -3.93 -2.29 23.14
C THR A 183 -2.55 -2.94 23.09
N ARG A 184 -2.46 -4.22 23.43
CA ARG A 184 -1.23 -5.02 23.37
C ARG A 184 -1.52 -6.36 22.71
N SER A 185 -0.65 -6.77 21.80
CA SER A 185 -0.78 -8.04 21.08
C SER A 185 0.55 -8.78 20.97
N VAL A 186 0.47 -10.11 20.95
CA VAL A 186 1.60 -10.99 20.64
C VAL A 186 1.11 -12.18 19.83
N GLY A 187 1.87 -12.57 18.81
CA GLY A 187 1.56 -13.67 17.90
C GLY A 187 2.59 -14.78 17.91
N VAL A 188 2.17 -15.97 17.49
CA VAL A 188 3.04 -17.10 17.17
C VAL A 188 2.67 -17.70 15.82
N ALA A 189 3.65 -18.27 15.13
CA ALA A 189 3.45 -19.01 13.89
C ALA A 189 4.07 -20.41 13.95
N PHE A 190 3.33 -21.40 13.47
CA PHE A 190 3.74 -22.80 13.30
C PHE A 190 4.24 -23.07 11.88
N THR A 191 3.83 -22.27 10.90
CA THR A 191 4.30 -22.34 9.51
C THR A 191 4.36 -20.94 8.92
N GLY A 192 5.10 -20.76 7.83
CA GLY A 192 4.92 -19.57 7.00
C GLY A 192 3.68 -19.63 6.13
N CYS A 193 3.28 -18.47 5.65
CA CYS A 193 2.27 -18.35 4.61
C CYS A 193 2.91 -18.39 3.23
N SER A 194 2.07 -18.63 2.23
CA SER A 194 2.51 -18.73 0.86
C SER A 194 1.60 -17.92 -0.06
N LEU A 195 2.22 -17.10 -0.90
CA LEU A 195 1.49 -16.27 -1.85
C LEU A 195 0.97 -17.08 -3.05
N PRO A 196 -0.12 -16.64 -3.70
CA PRO A 196 -0.50 -17.13 -5.03
C PRO A 196 0.68 -17.05 -6.00
N GLY A 197 0.89 -18.11 -6.79
CA GLY A 197 2.04 -18.20 -7.72
C GLY A 197 3.38 -18.58 -7.10
N ALA A 198 3.54 -18.58 -5.77
CA ALA A 198 4.80 -18.97 -5.13
C ALA A 198 4.95 -20.49 -5.01
N ASP A 199 6.12 -21.01 -5.43
CA ASP A 199 6.50 -22.42 -5.31
C ASP A 199 6.71 -22.87 -3.85
N GLU A 200 7.20 -21.95 -3.01
CA GLU A 200 7.51 -22.17 -1.60
C GLU A 200 6.89 -21.08 -0.70
N PRO A 201 6.71 -21.35 0.61
CA PRO A 201 6.31 -20.34 1.59
C PRO A 201 7.32 -19.19 1.70
N LEU A 202 6.88 -18.02 2.16
CA LEU A 202 7.75 -16.86 2.39
C LEU A 202 8.86 -17.14 3.41
N PHE A 203 8.60 -18.04 4.35
CA PHE A 203 9.56 -18.58 5.31
C PHE A 203 9.05 -19.93 5.81
N THR A 204 9.92 -20.72 6.45
CA THR A 204 9.55 -22.01 7.04
C THR A 204 9.82 -22.00 8.54
N VAL A 205 9.02 -22.76 9.29
CA VAL A 205 9.26 -23.06 10.70
C VAL A 205 9.44 -24.57 10.80
N PRO A 206 10.47 -25.08 11.48
CA PRO A 206 10.68 -26.52 11.60
C PRO A 206 9.49 -27.22 12.27
N GLU A 207 9.19 -28.44 11.83
CA GLU A 207 8.12 -29.25 12.43
C GLU A 207 8.34 -29.42 13.95
N GLY A 208 7.27 -29.21 14.73
CA GLY A 208 7.35 -29.25 16.19
C GLY A 208 7.91 -27.98 16.83
N ARG A 209 8.23 -26.93 16.06
CA ARG A 209 8.62 -25.61 16.55
C ARG A 209 7.60 -24.53 16.19
N MET A 210 7.66 -23.41 16.92
CA MET A 210 6.93 -22.20 16.61
C MET A 210 7.85 -20.99 16.66
N ALA A 211 7.61 -20.03 15.76
CA ALA A 211 8.21 -18.71 15.82
C ALA A 211 7.36 -17.78 16.71
N VAL A 212 7.99 -17.14 17.68
CA VAL A 212 7.32 -16.21 18.61
C VAL A 212 7.52 -14.77 18.14
N GLY A 213 6.46 -13.97 18.17
CA GLY A 213 6.53 -12.55 17.80
C GLY A 213 6.66 -12.30 16.31
N MET A 214 6.21 -13.25 15.49
CA MET A 214 6.24 -13.09 14.04
C MET A 214 5.19 -12.10 13.57
N GLY A 215 5.54 -11.28 12.58
CA GLY A 215 4.62 -10.30 11.99
C GLY A 215 3.66 -10.93 10.98
N ILE A 216 2.62 -10.19 10.60
CA ILE A 216 1.58 -10.65 9.67
C ILE A 216 2.05 -10.73 8.21
N HIS A 217 3.24 -10.24 7.87
CA HIS A 217 3.82 -10.41 6.53
C HIS A 217 5.00 -11.41 6.54
N GLY A 218 5.17 -12.16 7.64
CA GLY A 218 6.27 -13.12 7.80
C GLY A 218 7.58 -12.51 8.25
N GLU A 219 7.57 -11.30 8.81
CA GLU A 219 8.76 -10.69 9.38
C GLU A 219 9.29 -11.51 10.56
N PRO A 220 10.63 -11.68 10.69
CA PRO A 220 11.22 -12.51 11.74
C PRO A 220 10.72 -12.13 13.13
N GLY A 221 10.40 -13.15 13.92
CA GLY A 221 10.05 -12.99 15.31
C GLY A 221 11.27 -12.84 16.23
N ILE A 222 11.02 -12.86 17.54
CA ILE A 222 12.05 -12.76 18.58
C ILE A 222 12.81 -14.07 18.80
N GLY A 223 12.32 -15.19 18.25
CA GLY A 223 13.00 -16.48 18.28
C GLY A 223 12.07 -17.65 17.98
N GLU A 224 12.64 -18.86 18.03
CA GLU A 224 11.92 -20.12 17.87
C GLU A 224 11.99 -20.97 19.13
N VAL A 225 10.86 -21.53 19.52
CA VAL A 225 10.73 -22.44 20.66
C VAL A 225 9.98 -23.71 20.24
N ASP A 226 10.03 -24.75 21.06
CA ASP A 226 9.26 -25.97 20.81
C ASP A 226 7.76 -25.68 20.99
N VAL A 227 6.92 -26.29 20.15
CA VAL A 227 5.46 -26.13 20.24
C VAL A 227 4.97 -26.72 21.57
N PRO A 228 4.36 -25.91 22.46
CA PRO A 228 3.82 -26.41 23.71
C PRO A 228 2.45 -27.08 23.48
N THR A 229 1.83 -27.55 24.55
CA THR A 229 0.39 -27.84 24.53
C THR A 229 -0.40 -26.54 24.31
N ALA A 230 -1.68 -26.63 23.90
CA ALA A 230 -2.56 -25.46 23.78
C ALA A 230 -2.62 -24.64 25.09
N ASP A 231 -2.62 -25.33 26.25
CA ASP A 231 -2.55 -24.68 27.56
C ASP A 231 -1.24 -23.92 27.77
N GLY A 232 -0.11 -24.51 27.35
CA GLY A 232 1.20 -23.86 27.43
C GLY A 232 1.31 -22.67 26.48
N LEU A 233 0.69 -22.74 25.30
CA LEU A 233 0.59 -21.60 24.39
C LEU A 233 -0.23 -20.47 25.02
N ALA A 234 -1.40 -20.78 25.57
CA ALA A 234 -2.23 -19.80 26.27
C ALA A 234 -1.48 -19.13 27.43
N ALA A 235 -0.73 -19.91 28.23
CA ALA A 235 0.10 -19.38 29.30
C ALA A 235 1.15 -18.41 28.76
N LEU A 236 1.91 -18.79 27.73
CA LEU A 236 2.91 -17.92 27.11
C LEU A 236 2.31 -16.60 26.62
N LEU A 237 1.16 -16.65 25.93
CA LEU A 237 0.50 -15.46 25.40
C LEU A 237 0.00 -14.54 26.53
N VAL A 238 -0.69 -15.09 27.53
CA VAL A 238 -1.24 -14.31 28.66
C VAL A 238 -0.13 -13.72 29.52
N GLU A 239 0.90 -14.49 29.85
CA GLU A 239 2.05 -14.02 30.65
C GLU A 239 2.77 -12.87 29.96
N SER A 240 2.96 -12.95 28.63
CA SER A 240 3.59 -11.89 27.84
C SER A 240 2.79 -10.59 27.89
N LEU A 241 1.46 -10.66 27.79
CA LEU A 241 0.58 -9.48 27.75
C LEU A 241 0.26 -8.90 29.14
N LEU A 242 0.39 -9.69 30.21
CA LEU A 242 0.23 -9.23 31.58
C LEU A 242 1.54 -8.76 32.24
N ALA A 243 2.67 -8.88 31.54
CA ALA A 243 3.96 -8.45 32.04
C ALA A 243 3.94 -6.98 32.49
N ASP A 244 4.59 -6.68 33.63
CA ASP A 244 4.60 -5.34 34.23
C ASP A 244 5.00 -4.23 33.25
N ALA A 245 5.95 -4.53 32.35
CA ALA A 245 6.44 -3.58 31.34
C ALA A 245 5.43 -3.26 30.23
N GLU A 246 4.41 -4.10 30.04
CA GLU A 246 3.43 -3.97 28.97
C GLU A 246 2.09 -3.40 29.44
N ARG A 247 1.88 -3.28 30.76
CA ARG A 247 0.68 -2.64 31.32
C ARG A 247 0.54 -1.19 30.83
N PRO A 248 -0.66 -0.76 30.42
CA PRO A 248 -0.88 0.63 30.03
C PRO A 248 -0.60 1.62 31.17
N GLU A 249 -0.34 2.87 30.80
CA GLU A 249 -0.19 3.96 31.77
C GLU A 249 -1.45 4.08 32.64
N GLY A 250 -1.25 4.25 33.95
CA GLY A 250 -2.34 4.31 34.93
C GLY A 250 -2.83 2.95 35.44
N VAL A 251 -2.28 1.83 34.96
CA VAL A 251 -2.61 0.47 35.43
C VAL A 251 -1.47 -0.09 36.30
N GLU A 252 -1.60 0.04 37.62
CA GLU A 252 -0.59 -0.46 38.58
C GLU A 252 -0.61 -1.99 38.69
N GLU A 253 -1.80 -2.60 38.68
CA GLU A 253 -2.00 -4.04 38.76
C GLU A 253 -3.11 -4.50 37.79
N ALA A 254 -3.01 -5.73 37.30
CA ALA A 254 -4.00 -6.30 36.38
C ALA A 254 -5.34 -6.63 37.08
N ARG A 255 -5.29 -6.95 38.38
CA ARG A 255 -6.47 -7.31 39.16
C ARG A 255 -7.48 -6.17 39.19
N GLY A 256 -8.75 -6.49 38.94
CA GLY A 256 -9.85 -5.52 38.92
C GLY A 256 -9.94 -4.69 37.64
N GLN A 257 -9.04 -4.91 36.68
CA GLN A 257 -9.13 -4.29 35.36
C GLN A 257 -10.10 -5.06 34.45
N ARG A 258 -10.67 -4.34 33.49
CA ARG A 258 -11.52 -4.90 32.43
C ARG A 258 -10.73 -4.93 31.12
N VAL A 259 -10.84 -6.02 30.37
CA VAL A 259 -10.21 -6.15 29.05
C VAL A 259 -11.18 -6.75 28.05
N ALA A 260 -11.15 -6.23 26.82
CA ALA A 260 -11.62 -6.98 25.66
C ALA A 260 -10.48 -7.89 25.17
N VAL A 261 -10.80 -9.14 24.89
CA VAL A 261 -9.82 -10.16 24.46
C VAL A 261 -10.09 -10.53 23.02
N LEU A 262 -9.06 -10.47 22.16
CA LEU A 262 -9.15 -11.00 20.80
C LEU A 262 -8.16 -12.17 20.70
N LEU A 263 -8.67 -13.39 20.48
CA LEU A 263 -7.86 -14.52 20.08
C LEU A 263 -8.01 -14.73 18.57
N ASN A 264 -6.99 -14.30 17.83
CA ASN A 264 -7.00 -14.23 16.39
C ASN A 264 -6.24 -15.41 15.77
N GLY A 265 -6.88 -16.12 14.84
CA GLY A 265 -6.22 -17.09 13.96
C GLY A 265 -5.51 -16.40 12.79
N LEU A 266 -4.31 -16.85 12.45
CA LEU A 266 -3.52 -16.28 11.34
C LEU A 266 -3.84 -16.91 9.97
N GLY A 267 -4.77 -17.87 9.91
CA GLY A 267 -5.26 -18.44 8.64
C GLY A 267 -5.64 -19.92 8.71
N SER A 268 -4.68 -20.81 8.95
CA SER A 268 -4.94 -22.26 8.81
C SER A 268 -5.27 -22.99 10.12
N VAL A 269 -5.07 -22.35 11.28
CA VAL A 269 -5.52 -22.86 12.59
C VAL A 269 -7.06 -22.81 12.66
N LYS A 270 -7.68 -23.93 13.01
CA LYS A 270 -9.15 -24.06 13.02
C LYS A 270 -9.77 -23.45 14.26
N TYR A 271 -11.04 -23.08 14.15
CA TYR A 271 -11.79 -22.43 15.23
C TYR A 271 -11.89 -23.35 16.46
N GLU A 272 -12.03 -24.66 16.25
CA GLU A 272 -12.01 -25.65 17.33
C GLU A 272 -10.69 -25.60 18.11
N GLU A 273 -9.56 -25.40 17.44
CA GLU A 273 -8.24 -25.27 18.08
C GLU A 273 -8.13 -23.93 18.83
N LEU A 274 -8.63 -22.84 18.23
CA LEU A 274 -8.69 -21.54 18.90
C LEU A 274 -9.54 -21.60 20.18
N PHE A 275 -10.68 -22.30 20.18
CA PHE A 275 -11.50 -22.46 21.38
C PHE A 275 -10.81 -23.28 22.48
N VAL A 276 -9.99 -24.26 22.12
CA VAL A 276 -9.16 -24.99 23.10
C VAL A 276 -8.16 -24.04 23.76
N VAL A 277 -7.46 -23.20 22.99
CA VAL A 277 -6.53 -22.19 23.53
C VAL A 277 -7.29 -21.15 24.37
N TYR A 278 -8.43 -20.65 23.88
CA TYR A 278 -9.23 -19.62 24.55
C TYR A 278 -9.74 -20.08 25.92
N ALA A 279 -10.14 -21.35 26.05
CA ALA A 279 -10.59 -21.89 27.33
C ALA A 279 -9.54 -21.70 28.44
N LYS A 280 -8.25 -21.86 28.10
CA LYS A 280 -7.16 -21.61 29.03
C LYS A 280 -6.86 -20.12 29.21
N VAL A 281 -6.96 -19.31 28.15
CA VAL A 281 -6.82 -17.84 28.24
C VAL A 281 -7.85 -17.25 29.21
N ASP A 282 -9.13 -17.61 29.09
CA ASP A 282 -10.21 -17.16 29.98
C ASP A 282 -9.89 -17.51 31.44
N ALA A 283 -9.49 -18.76 31.70
CA ALA A 283 -9.16 -19.22 33.04
C ALA A 283 -7.99 -18.43 33.66
N LEU A 284 -6.91 -18.21 32.91
CA LEU A 284 -5.73 -17.49 33.38
C LEU A 284 -6.01 -16.01 33.66
N LEU A 285 -6.75 -15.33 32.79
CA LEU A 285 -7.14 -13.93 33.00
C LEU A 285 -8.05 -13.77 34.24
N ARG A 286 -9.01 -14.69 34.43
CA ARG A 286 -9.86 -14.70 35.63
C ARG A 286 -9.07 -14.98 36.91
N GLU A 287 -8.09 -15.88 36.87
CA GLU A 287 -7.19 -16.14 38.01
C GLU A 287 -6.36 -14.91 38.38
N ALA A 288 -5.89 -14.16 37.37
CA ALA A 288 -5.24 -12.86 37.54
C ALA A 288 -6.20 -11.77 38.06
N GLY A 289 -7.51 -12.04 38.14
CA GLY A 289 -8.54 -11.13 38.60
C GLY A 289 -8.93 -10.08 37.55
N VAL A 290 -8.68 -10.36 36.27
CA VAL A 290 -9.08 -9.52 35.14
C VAL A 290 -10.50 -9.90 34.71
N GLU A 291 -11.36 -8.90 34.49
CA GLU A 291 -12.69 -9.08 33.95
C GLU A 291 -12.66 -9.04 32.41
N ILE A 292 -13.20 -10.06 31.76
CA ILE A 292 -13.25 -10.16 30.30
C ILE A 292 -14.59 -9.60 29.81
N VAL A 293 -14.52 -8.60 28.92
CA VAL A 293 -15.67 -7.92 28.33
C VAL A 293 -15.74 -8.23 26.84
N GLU A 294 -16.82 -8.91 26.42
CA GLU A 294 -17.16 -9.18 25.01
C GLU A 294 -15.96 -9.66 24.16
N PRO A 295 -15.43 -10.86 24.45
CA PRO A 295 -14.27 -11.40 23.75
C PRO A 295 -14.60 -11.81 22.30
N GLU A 296 -13.60 -11.74 21.43
CA GLU A 296 -13.67 -12.16 20.04
C GLU A 296 -12.68 -13.31 19.78
N VAL A 297 -13.15 -14.38 19.14
CA VAL A 297 -12.33 -15.54 18.79
C VAL A 297 -12.61 -15.92 17.34
N GLY A 298 -11.60 -15.86 16.49
CA GLY A 298 -11.73 -16.18 15.07
C GLY A 298 -10.63 -15.62 14.20
N GLU A 299 -10.86 -15.57 12.89
CA GLU A 299 -9.96 -14.94 11.94
C GLU A 299 -10.36 -13.48 11.76
N LEU A 300 -9.58 -12.57 12.34
CA LEU A 300 -9.87 -11.13 12.38
C LEU A 300 -8.86 -10.33 11.55
N VAL A 301 -7.57 -10.68 11.69
CA VAL A 301 -6.45 -10.17 10.90
C VAL A 301 -5.54 -11.37 10.58
N THR A 302 -5.67 -11.92 9.38
CA THR A 302 -4.97 -13.16 8.98
C THR A 302 -3.63 -12.86 8.32
N SER A 303 -2.92 -13.91 7.92
CA SER A 303 -1.79 -13.86 7.00
C SER A 303 -1.90 -15.05 6.05
N PHE A 304 -2.83 -14.97 5.09
CA PHE A 304 -3.12 -16.06 4.15
C PHE A 304 -3.33 -17.42 4.86
N ASP A 305 -2.51 -18.42 4.53
CA ASP A 305 -2.57 -19.78 5.04
C ASP A 305 -1.62 -20.01 6.23
N MET A 306 -1.07 -18.94 6.84
CA MET A 306 -0.21 -19.04 8.01
C MET A 306 -0.90 -19.85 9.11
N ALA A 307 -0.27 -20.95 9.54
CA ALA A 307 -0.69 -21.63 10.75
C ALA A 307 -0.13 -20.84 11.93
N GLY A 308 -1.00 -20.26 12.75
CA GLY A 308 -0.60 -19.51 13.92
C GLY A 308 -1.78 -18.83 14.60
N ALA A 309 -1.50 -18.19 15.73
CA ALA A 309 -2.48 -17.44 16.49
C ALA A 309 -1.83 -16.23 17.16
N SER A 310 -2.61 -15.19 17.38
CA SER A 310 -2.23 -14.04 18.21
C SER A 310 -3.29 -13.77 19.27
N LEU A 311 -2.83 -13.25 20.41
CA LEU A 311 -3.68 -12.79 21.50
C LEU A 311 -3.51 -11.28 21.62
N THR A 312 -4.64 -10.58 21.76
CA THR A 312 -4.70 -9.15 22.05
C THR A 312 -5.44 -8.92 23.35
N LEU A 313 -4.89 -8.08 24.22
CA LEU A 313 -5.60 -7.48 25.36
C LEU A 313 -5.81 -5.99 25.10
N PHE A 314 -7.08 -5.58 25.07
CA PHE A 314 -7.49 -4.19 25.00
C PHE A 314 -8.05 -3.74 26.35
N TRP A 315 -7.29 -2.89 27.05
CA TRP A 315 -7.55 -2.50 28.44
C TRP A 315 -8.59 -1.38 28.51
N LEU A 316 -9.73 -1.67 29.12
CA LEU A 316 -10.91 -0.83 29.07
C LEU A 316 -11.01 0.12 30.27
N ASP A 317 -11.39 1.36 29.97
CA ASP A 317 -12.12 2.22 30.89
C ASP A 317 -13.59 2.33 30.43
N ASP A 318 -14.39 3.15 31.11
CA ASP A 318 -15.83 3.26 30.80
C ASP A 318 -16.09 3.84 29.39
N GLU A 319 -15.23 4.75 28.90
CA GLU A 319 -15.37 5.35 27.57
C GLU A 319 -15.08 4.29 26.49
N LEU A 320 -13.95 3.60 26.62
CA LEU A 320 -13.52 2.58 25.67
C LEU A 320 -14.43 1.35 25.66
N GLU A 321 -14.94 0.93 26.82
CA GLU A 321 -15.89 -0.18 26.92
C GLU A 321 -17.19 0.15 26.17
N SER A 322 -17.73 1.35 26.36
CA SER A 322 -18.95 1.78 25.67
C SER A 322 -18.78 1.79 24.14
N LEU A 323 -17.61 2.20 23.65
CA LEU A 323 -17.32 2.26 22.21
C LEU A 323 -17.01 0.87 21.63
N TRP A 324 -16.36 0.00 22.39
CA TRP A 324 -16.15 -1.41 22.05
C TRP A 324 -17.49 -2.14 21.89
N ALA A 325 -18.42 -1.94 22.82
CA ALA A 325 -19.73 -2.56 22.83
C ALA A 325 -20.71 -1.99 21.78
N ALA A 326 -20.40 -0.83 21.19
CA ALA A 326 -21.27 -0.18 20.22
C ALA A 326 -21.55 -1.10 19.00
N PRO A 327 -22.75 -1.04 18.39
CA PRO A 327 -23.08 -1.89 17.26
C PRO A 327 -22.20 -1.69 16.01
N ALA A 328 -22.04 -2.75 15.23
CA ALA A 328 -21.38 -2.75 13.92
C ALA A 328 -22.02 -3.79 12.98
N ASP A 329 -22.16 -3.46 11.70
CA ASP A 329 -22.63 -4.36 10.64
C ASP A 329 -21.72 -4.25 9.41
N ALA A 330 -20.75 -5.15 9.32
CA ALA A 330 -19.84 -5.33 8.20
C ALA A 330 -19.87 -6.79 7.68
N PRO A 331 -19.35 -7.08 6.47
CA PRO A 331 -19.36 -8.43 5.89
C PRO A 331 -18.79 -9.51 6.81
N ALA A 332 -17.70 -9.20 7.50
CA ALA A 332 -16.92 -10.15 8.28
C ALA A 332 -16.85 -9.82 9.78
N TYR A 333 -17.53 -8.75 10.21
CA TYR A 333 -17.63 -8.39 11.62
C TYR A 333 -19.01 -7.82 11.94
N LYS A 334 -19.69 -8.40 12.93
CA LYS A 334 -21.02 -7.97 13.35
C LYS A 334 -21.12 -7.96 14.87
N LYS A 335 -21.63 -6.86 15.39
CA LYS A 335 -21.83 -6.66 16.82
C LYS A 335 -23.13 -5.91 17.06
N GLY A 336 -23.94 -6.37 18.00
CA GLY A 336 -25.22 -5.72 18.32
C GLY A 336 -26.16 -5.61 17.09
N SER A 337 -26.93 -4.52 17.03
CA SER A 337 -27.85 -4.22 15.92
C SER A 337 -27.70 -2.76 15.50
N VAL A 338 -27.65 -2.52 14.19
CA VAL A 338 -27.57 -1.18 13.59
C VAL A 338 -28.91 -0.77 12.98
N ASP A 339 -29.18 0.53 12.95
CA ASP A 339 -30.32 1.07 12.21
C ASP A 339 -30.09 0.99 10.69
N VAL A 340 -31.15 0.72 9.92
CA VAL A 340 -31.05 0.60 8.46
C VAL A 340 -30.71 1.95 7.82
N ALA A 341 -29.46 2.10 7.36
CA ALA A 341 -29.02 3.27 6.61
C ALA A 341 -29.46 3.21 5.13
N ALA A 342 -29.72 4.38 4.53
CA ALA A 342 -30.01 4.50 3.11
C ALA A 342 -28.80 4.14 2.25
N ARG A 343 -29.03 3.53 1.09
CA ARG A 343 -27.97 3.27 0.11
C ARG A 343 -27.40 4.56 -0.48
N ALA A 344 -26.10 4.56 -0.70
CA ALA A 344 -25.44 5.60 -1.49
C ALA A 344 -25.81 5.45 -2.98
N ASP A 345 -25.81 6.56 -3.71
CA ASP A 345 -25.98 6.54 -5.16
C ASP A 345 -24.62 6.29 -5.83
N ASP A 346 -24.58 5.40 -6.82
CA ASP A 346 -23.36 5.09 -7.56
C ASP A 346 -23.01 6.22 -8.53
N ALA A 347 -24.00 6.94 -9.06
CA ALA A 347 -23.77 8.09 -9.95
C ALA A 347 -23.08 9.26 -9.23
N GLU A 348 -23.38 9.46 -7.93
CA GLU A 348 -22.69 10.45 -7.10
C GLU A 348 -21.20 10.10 -6.93
N LEU A 349 -20.88 8.81 -6.84
CA LEU A 349 -19.50 8.36 -6.69
C LEU A 349 -18.71 8.43 -7.99
N GLU A 350 -19.30 8.04 -9.11
CA GLU A 350 -18.70 8.19 -10.44
C GLU A 350 -18.38 9.66 -10.74
N ALA A 351 -19.27 10.59 -10.37
CA ALA A 351 -19.06 12.02 -10.56
C ALA A 351 -17.89 12.59 -9.72
N LEU A 352 -17.57 11.99 -8.56
CA LEU A 352 -16.44 12.40 -7.72
C LEU A 352 -15.07 12.01 -8.29
N VAL A 353 -15.04 11.01 -9.18
CA VAL A 353 -13.82 10.41 -9.75
C VAL A 353 -13.54 10.91 -11.17
N ALA A 354 -14.56 11.27 -11.94
CA ALA A 354 -14.40 11.77 -13.30
C ALA A 354 -13.77 13.18 -13.33
N ALA A 355 -12.44 13.25 -13.47
CA ALA A 355 -11.75 14.51 -13.73
C ALA A 355 -11.89 14.86 -15.22
N PRO A 356 -12.53 16.00 -15.57
CA PRO A 356 -12.76 16.37 -16.97
C PRO A 356 -11.45 16.57 -17.72
N VAL A 357 -11.43 16.19 -19.00
CA VAL A 357 -10.30 16.48 -19.89
C VAL A 357 -10.34 17.95 -20.30
N PRO A 358 -9.26 18.72 -20.07
CA PRO A 358 -9.23 20.13 -20.45
C PRO A 358 -9.25 20.29 -21.98
N PRO A 359 -9.68 21.46 -22.50
CA PRO A 359 -9.54 21.79 -23.91
C PRO A 359 -8.08 21.71 -24.36
N ALA A 360 -7.84 21.19 -25.56
CA ALA A 360 -6.52 21.10 -26.18
C ALA A 360 -6.57 21.54 -27.64
N THR A 361 -5.48 22.10 -28.17
CA THR A 361 -5.40 22.48 -29.58
C THR A 361 -5.29 21.27 -30.50
N ALA A 362 -5.66 21.43 -31.77
CA ALA A 362 -5.55 20.35 -32.76
C ALA A 362 -4.11 19.82 -32.88
N ALA A 363 -3.12 20.71 -32.79
CA ALA A 363 -1.71 20.36 -32.85
C ALA A 363 -1.25 19.56 -31.62
N SER A 364 -1.73 19.90 -30.42
CA SER A 364 -1.43 19.11 -29.22
C SER A 364 -2.12 17.75 -29.23
N ARG A 365 -3.35 17.65 -29.76
CA ARG A 365 -4.03 16.35 -29.97
C ARG A 365 -3.28 15.44 -30.95
N GLU A 366 -2.78 16.01 -32.04
CA GLU A 366 -1.94 15.26 -33.00
C GLU A 366 -0.61 14.82 -32.37
N ALA A 367 -0.09 15.59 -31.42
CA ALA A 367 1.07 15.19 -30.62
C ALA A 367 0.71 14.11 -29.59
N ALA A 368 -0.50 14.13 -29.02
CA ALA A 368 -0.98 13.11 -28.10
C ALA A 368 -1.00 11.71 -28.76
N GLU A 369 -1.35 11.61 -30.05
CA GLU A 369 -1.23 10.36 -30.83
C GLU A 369 0.23 9.85 -30.88
N LEU A 370 1.20 10.74 -31.06
CA LEU A 370 2.62 10.39 -31.05
C LEU A 370 3.09 9.96 -29.65
N VAL A 371 2.61 10.62 -28.60
CA VAL A 371 2.92 10.22 -27.22
C VAL A 371 2.35 8.84 -26.92
N LEU A 372 1.11 8.55 -27.32
CA LEU A 372 0.53 7.22 -27.15
C LEU A 372 1.37 6.16 -27.87
N ALA A 373 1.77 6.42 -29.12
CA ALA A 373 2.65 5.50 -29.86
C ALA A 373 4.01 5.29 -29.17
N ALA A 374 4.55 6.31 -28.52
CA ALA A 374 5.77 6.20 -27.72
C ALA A 374 5.54 5.34 -26.46
N LEU A 375 4.43 5.53 -25.74
CA LEU A 375 4.08 4.70 -24.57
C LEU A 375 3.83 3.24 -24.97
N GLU A 376 3.20 2.98 -26.11
CA GLU A 376 3.01 1.62 -26.64
C GLU A 376 4.35 0.96 -27.02
N ALA A 377 5.30 1.73 -27.56
CA ALA A 377 6.66 1.23 -27.79
C ALA A 377 7.38 0.91 -26.48
N VAL A 378 7.21 1.76 -25.46
CA VAL A 378 7.73 1.50 -24.10
C VAL A 378 7.12 0.22 -23.51
N GLN A 379 5.81 0.00 -23.66
CA GLN A 379 5.15 -1.22 -23.23
C GLN A 379 5.77 -2.45 -23.88
N ALA A 380 5.89 -2.45 -25.22
CA ALA A 380 6.47 -3.57 -25.96
C ALA A 380 7.93 -3.85 -25.54
N THR A 381 8.73 -2.80 -25.29
CA THR A 381 10.10 -2.95 -24.80
C THR A 381 10.13 -3.56 -23.40
N VAL A 382 9.29 -3.11 -22.48
CA VAL A 382 9.23 -3.68 -21.13
C VAL A 382 8.75 -5.13 -21.17
N GLU A 383 7.73 -5.46 -21.96
CA GLU A 383 7.25 -6.83 -22.16
C GLU A 383 8.35 -7.77 -22.67
N GLN A 384 9.17 -7.30 -23.60
CA GLN A 384 10.29 -8.09 -24.13
C GLN A 384 11.39 -8.35 -23.09
N HIS A 385 11.59 -7.42 -22.15
CA HIS A 385 12.75 -7.43 -21.25
C HIS A 385 12.40 -7.71 -19.78
N ALA A 386 11.12 -7.89 -19.42
CA ALA A 386 10.66 -8.02 -18.04
C ALA A 386 11.37 -9.12 -17.26
N ASP A 387 11.51 -10.32 -17.83
CA ASP A 387 12.17 -11.46 -17.17
C ASP A 387 13.64 -11.16 -16.87
N GLU A 388 14.34 -10.54 -17.83
CA GLU A 388 15.76 -10.18 -17.67
C GLU A 388 15.92 -9.05 -16.65
N LEU A 389 15.02 -8.08 -16.64
CA LEU A 389 15.00 -7.01 -15.64
C LEU A 389 14.77 -7.55 -14.22
N GLY A 390 13.84 -8.50 -14.06
CA GLY A 390 13.64 -9.20 -12.79
C GLY A 390 14.85 -10.04 -12.38
N ARG A 391 15.49 -10.72 -13.33
CA ARG A 391 16.73 -11.49 -13.09
C ARG A 391 17.89 -10.61 -12.65
N ILE A 392 18.06 -9.44 -13.28
CA ILE A 392 19.08 -8.45 -12.92
C ILE A 392 18.82 -7.95 -11.49
N ASP A 393 17.58 -7.56 -11.21
CA ASP A 393 17.18 -7.03 -9.91
C ASP A 393 17.36 -8.08 -8.79
N ALA A 394 17.00 -9.34 -9.01
CA ALA A 394 17.14 -10.42 -8.04
C ALA A 394 18.58 -10.71 -7.57
N VAL A 395 19.61 -10.19 -8.25
CA VAL A 395 21.03 -10.35 -7.83
C VAL A 395 21.30 -9.64 -6.51
N ALA A 396 20.67 -8.49 -6.27
CA ALA A 396 20.89 -7.67 -5.08
C ALA A 396 19.62 -7.06 -4.48
N GLY A 397 18.53 -6.96 -5.24
CA GLY A 397 17.19 -6.59 -4.81
C GLY A 397 16.29 -7.80 -4.57
N ASP A 398 14.99 -7.62 -4.79
CA ASP A 398 13.92 -8.61 -4.58
C ASP A 398 13.39 -9.24 -5.87
N GLY A 399 13.83 -8.75 -7.04
CA GLY A 399 13.53 -9.35 -8.34
C GLY A 399 12.19 -8.92 -8.92
N ASP A 400 11.54 -7.91 -8.34
CA ASP A 400 10.20 -7.47 -8.74
C ASP A 400 10.20 -6.38 -9.82
N HIS A 401 11.37 -5.83 -10.18
CA HIS A 401 11.46 -4.67 -11.07
C HIS A 401 10.77 -4.89 -12.42
N GLY A 402 10.96 -6.04 -13.06
CA GLY A 402 10.31 -6.37 -14.33
C GLY A 402 8.79 -6.41 -14.24
N ILE A 403 8.26 -6.98 -13.16
CA ILE A 403 6.82 -7.08 -12.89
C ILE A 403 6.24 -5.69 -12.60
N GLY A 404 6.93 -4.89 -11.77
CA GLY A 404 6.53 -3.51 -11.46
C GLY A 404 6.47 -2.63 -12.71
N MET A 405 7.48 -2.74 -13.58
CA MET A 405 7.52 -2.02 -14.86
C MET A 405 6.36 -2.42 -15.79
N LEU A 406 6.06 -3.72 -15.92
CA LEU A 406 4.94 -4.23 -16.73
C LEU A 406 3.59 -3.68 -16.26
N ARG A 407 3.33 -3.72 -14.94
CA ARG A 407 2.10 -3.20 -14.35
C ARG A 407 1.97 -1.69 -14.57
N GLY A 408 3.06 -0.95 -14.37
CA GLY A 408 3.11 0.50 -14.55
C GLY A 408 2.83 0.93 -15.98
N VAL A 409 3.58 0.38 -16.94
CA VAL A 409 3.44 0.76 -18.35
C VAL A 409 2.11 0.32 -18.94
N GLY A 410 1.61 -0.86 -18.57
CA GLY A 410 0.29 -1.33 -19.02
C GLY A 410 -0.82 -0.38 -18.58
N ALA A 411 -0.77 0.09 -17.34
CA ALA A 411 -1.70 1.08 -16.81
C ALA A 411 -1.56 2.44 -17.50
N ALA A 412 -0.33 2.90 -17.74
CA ALA A 412 -0.04 4.14 -18.45
C ALA A 412 -0.62 4.15 -19.88
N VAL A 413 -0.42 3.07 -20.63
CA VAL A 413 -0.96 2.93 -21.99
C VAL A 413 -2.49 2.89 -21.99
N ALA A 414 -3.10 2.16 -21.06
CA ALA A 414 -4.56 2.13 -20.92
C ALA A 414 -5.14 3.53 -20.66
N ALA A 415 -4.59 4.25 -19.67
CA ALA A 415 -5.01 5.61 -19.34
C ALA A 415 -4.76 6.59 -20.49
N ALA A 416 -3.63 6.46 -21.20
CA ALA A 416 -3.32 7.28 -22.37
C ALA A 416 -4.33 7.08 -23.51
N ARG A 417 -4.75 5.83 -23.77
CA ARG A 417 -5.79 5.52 -24.77
C ARG A 417 -7.13 6.16 -24.41
N GLU A 418 -7.55 6.06 -23.15
CA GLU A 418 -8.78 6.67 -22.67
C GLU A 418 -8.73 8.21 -22.77
N ALA A 419 -7.62 8.82 -22.35
CA ALA A 419 -7.41 10.27 -22.44
C ALA A 419 -7.45 10.75 -23.89
N LEU A 420 -6.81 10.03 -24.81
CA LEU A 420 -6.82 10.36 -26.24
C LEU A 420 -8.24 10.27 -26.82
N GLN A 421 -9.00 9.22 -26.49
CA GLN A 421 -10.41 9.06 -26.91
C GLN A 421 -11.31 10.19 -26.38
N ALA A 422 -11.00 10.70 -25.17
CA ALA A 422 -11.67 11.85 -24.58
C ALA A 422 -11.18 13.21 -25.13
N GLY A 423 -10.22 13.22 -26.07
CA GLY A 423 -9.76 14.43 -26.77
C GLY A 423 -8.69 15.23 -26.03
N ALA A 424 -7.91 14.57 -25.16
CA ALA A 424 -6.79 15.18 -24.44
C ALA A 424 -5.67 15.65 -25.38
N GLY A 425 -4.96 16.69 -24.96
CA GLY A 425 -3.69 17.09 -25.55
C GLY A 425 -2.53 16.25 -25.02
N ALA A 426 -1.33 16.49 -25.53
CA ALA A 426 -0.12 15.74 -25.18
C ALA A 426 0.25 15.87 -23.69
N GLY A 427 0.09 17.06 -23.12
CA GLY A 427 0.40 17.32 -21.71
C GLY A 427 -0.53 16.55 -20.77
N THR A 428 -1.85 16.67 -20.98
CA THR A 428 -2.83 15.90 -20.21
C THR A 428 -2.64 14.40 -20.40
N LEU A 429 -2.35 13.92 -21.61
CA LEU A 429 -2.15 12.48 -21.84
C LEU A 429 -0.95 11.93 -21.05
N LEU A 430 0.18 12.65 -21.04
CA LEU A 430 1.36 12.29 -20.24
C LEU A 430 1.07 12.30 -18.74
N ASP A 431 0.35 13.31 -18.25
CA ASP A 431 -0.05 13.42 -16.85
C ASP A 431 -0.91 12.22 -16.41
N ARG A 432 -1.94 11.88 -17.20
CA ARG A 432 -2.79 10.71 -16.94
C ARG A 432 -2.03 9.39 -17.00
N ALA A 433 -1.11 9.26 -17.96
CA ALA A 433 -0.25 8.09 -18.08
C ALA A 433 0.69 7.96 -16.87
N GLY A 434 1.27 9.07 -16.41
CA GLY A 434 2.13 9.13 -15.23
C GLY A 434 1.41 8.77 -13.95
N ASP A 435 0.22 9.33 -13.74
CA ASP A 435 -0.65 9.00 -12.61
C ASP A 435 -0.98 7.50 -12.57
N ALA A 436 -1.40 6.95 -13.71
CA ALA A 436 -1.74 5.53 -13.82
C ALA A 436 -0.52 4.62 -13.63
N TRP A 437 0.66 5.02 -14.14
CA TRP A 437 1.91 4.30 -13.93
C TRP A 437 2.25 4.24 -12.44
N SER A 438 2.29 5.41 -11.78
CA SER A 438 2.63 5.50 -10.36
C SER A 438 1.67 4.70 -9.51
N ASP A 439 0.40 4.66 -9.88
CA ASP A 439 -0.61 3.93 -9.13
C ASP A 439 -0.44 2.41 -9.20
N ARG A 440 -0.13 1.86 -10.39
CA ARG A 440 -0.19 0.41 -10.64
C ARG A 440 1.17 -0.30 -10.57
N ALA A 441 2.27 0.41 -10.81
CA ALA A 441 3.62 -0.15 -10.72
C ALA A 441 4.01 -0.54 -9.29
N GLY A 442 3.57 0.25 -8.29
CA GLY A 442 4.00 0.11 -6.90
C GLY A 442 5.47 0.51 -6.68
N GLY A 443 5.89 0.51 -5.41
CA GLY A 443 7.27 0.75 -5.00
C GLY A 443 7.84 2.12 -5.40
N THR A 444 9.17 2.28 -5.25
CA THR A 444 9.86 3.52 -5.61
C THR A 444 9.85 3.75 -7.12
N SER A 445 9.97 2.68 -7.93
CA SER A 445 9.99 2.78 -9.40
C SER A 445 8.72 3.44 -9.95
N GLY A 446 7.54 3.08 -9.42
CA GLY A 446 6.27 3.71 -9.80
C GLY A 446 6.27 5.21 -9.56
N ALA A 447 6.72 5.66 -8.38
CA ALA A 447 6.79 7.08 -8.03
C ALA A 447 7.74 7.86 -8.95
N LEU A 448 8.90 7.28 -9.30
CA LEU A 448 9.88 7.91 -10.18
C LEU A 448 9.35 8.09 -11.60
N TRP A 449 8.74 7.05 -12.18
CA TRP A 449 8.15 7.11 -13.52
C TRP A 449 6.93 8.03 -13.60
N GLY A 450 6.06 8.01 -12.60
CA GLY A 450 4.93 8.93 -12.52
C GLY A 450 5.40 10.38 -12.46
N SER A 451 6.39 10.67 -11.62
CA SER A 451 7.02 11.99 -11.52
C SER A 451 7.65 12.44 -12.85
N ALA A 452 8.37 11.55 -13.52
CA ALA A 452 8.96 11.84 -14.81
C ALA A 452 7.90 12.20 -15.87
N LEU A 453 6.85 11.38 -16.02
CA LEU A 453 5.79 11.62 -17.00
C LEU A 453 4.99 12.88 -16.69
N ALA A 454 4.70 13.16 -15.41
CA ALA A 454 4.04 14.40 -14.99
C ALA A 454 4.91 15.64 -15.31
N SER A 455 6.21 15.60 -15.04
CA SER A 455 7.15 16.68 -15.37
C SER A 455 7.24 16.91 -16.89
N LEU A 456 7.28 15.84 -17.68
CA LEU A 456 7.16 15.99 -19.13
C LEU A 456 5.83 16.63 -19.49
N GLY A 457 4.70 16.10 -19.04
CA GLY A 457 3.36 16.58 -19.35
C GLY A 457 3.18 18.08 -19.06
N ALA A 458 3.65 18.53 -17.90
CA ALA A 458 3.63 19.93 -17.49
C ALA A 458 4.45 20.84 -18.42
N ALA A 459 5.61 20.38 -18.89
CA ALA A 459 6.47 21.15 -19.79
C ALA A 459 5.93 21.20 -21.22
N VAL A 460 5.27 20.13 -21.70
CA VAL A 460 4.74 20.09 -23.06
C VAL A 460 3.40 20.81 -23.20
N GLY A 461 2.51 20.65 -22.22
CA GLY A 461 1.20 21.28 -22.18
C GLY A 461 0.22 20.86 -23.28
N ASP A 462 -0.94 21.53 -23.31
CA ASP A 462 -2.06 21.21 -24.21
C ASP A 462 -2.36 22.33 -25.24
N ASP A 463 -1.69 23.47 -25.12
CA ASP A 463 -1.98 24.67 -25.89
C ASP A 463 -1.26 24.73 -27.25
N GLU A 464 -0.11 24.07 -27.38
CA GLU A 464 0.70 24.11 -28.60
C GLU A 464 1.29 22.73 -28.95
N ALA A 465 1.88 22.62 -30.14
CA ALA A 465 2.65 21.43 -30.49
C ALA A 465 3.94 21.38 -29.65
N PRO A 466 4.37 20.19 -29.17
CA PRO A 466 5.65 20.01 -28.51
C PRO A 466 6.80 20.56 -29.35
N THR A 467 7.66 21.37 -28.75
CA THR A 467 8.88 21.88 -29.38
C THR A 467 10.10 21.14 -28.83
N ARG A 468 11.23 21.25 -29.53
CA ARG A 468 12.52 20.74 -28.99
C ARG A 468 12.81 21.29 -27.59
N THR A 469 12.52 22.57 -27.38
CA THR A 469 12.75 23.25 -26.10
C THR A 469 11.81 22.74 -25.01
N SER A 470 10.52 22.53 -25.31
CA SER A 470 9.59 22.01 -24.30
C SER A 470 9.89 20.55 -23.93
N VAL A 471 10.33 19.73 -24.89
CA VAL A 471 10.76 18.34 -24.62
C VAL A 471 12.02 18.32 -23.75
N VAL A 472 13.04 19.12 -24.06
CA VAL A 472 14.26 19.24 -23.21
C VAL A 472 13.90 19.76 -21.82
N ALA A 473 13.01 20.75 -21.72
CA ALA A 473 12.56 21.26 -20.42
C ALA A 473 11.82 20.18 -19.62
N GLY A 474 10.99 19.35 -20.26
CA GLY A 474 10.30 18.24 -19.62
C GLY A 474 11.25 17.16 -19.10
N VAL A 475 12.26 16.78 -19.90
CA VAL A 475 13.31 15.84 -19.47
C VAL A 475 14.11 16.43 -18.30
N GLY A 476 14.48 17.71 -18.35
CA GLY A 476 15.15 18.40 -17.24
C GLY A 476 14.31 18.42 -15.96
N GLY A 477 13.01 18.73 -16.07
CA GLY A 477 12.08 18.69 -14.94
C GLY A 477 11.89 17.29 -14.37
N ALA A 478 11.91 16.25 -15.21
CA ALA A 478 11.90 14.86 -14.76
C ALA A 478 13.18 14.50 -13.99
N THR A 479 14.34 14.94 -14.48
CA THR A 479 15.62 14.79 -13.77
C THR A 479 15.59 15.45 -12.40
N GLU A 480 15.16 16.72 -12.32
CA GLU A 480 15.05 17.45 -11.06
C GLU A 480 14.12 16.74 -10.07
N ALA A 481 12.91 16.36 -10.52
CA ALA A 481 11.93 15.71 -9.66
C ALA A 481 12.37 14.32 -9.18
N ILE A 482 13.14 13.57 -9.98
CA ILE A 482 13.72 12.28 -9.57
C ILE A 482 14.88 12.48 -8.58
N LEU A 483 15.71 13.51 -8.74
CA LEU A 483 16.80 13.82 -7.82
C LEU A 483 16.29 14.22 -6.42
N GLU A 484 15.07 14.74 -6.29
CA GLU A 484 14.44 15.02 -4.98
C GLU A 484 14.24 13.77 -4.12
N PHE A 485 14.22 12.57 -4.71
CA PHE A 485 14.21 11.30 -3.97
C PHE A 485 15.57 10.96 -3.34
N GLY A 486 16.60 11.77 -3.59
CA GLY A 486 17.87 11.78 -2.86
C GLY A 486 19.00 10.93 -3.45
N ALA A 487 18.79 10.27 -4.59
CA ALA A 487 19.85 9.55 -5.29
C ALA A 487 20.72 10.51 -6.13
N VAL A 488 22.02 10.20 -6.24
CA VAL A 488 22.96 10.94 -7.10
C VAL A 488 23.66 10.00 -8.08
N VAL A 489 24.28 10.57 -9.13
CA VAL A 489 25.13 9.80 -10.04
C VAL A 489 26.25 9.10 -9.25
N GLY A 490 26.41 7.80 -9.48
CA GLY A 490 27.31 6.90 -8.77
C GLY A 490 26.63 6.03 -7.72
N ASP A 491 25.33 6.20 -7.47
CA ASP A 491 24.59 5.41 -6.48
C ASP A 491 24.04 4.08 -7.01
N LYS A 492 24.26 3.80 -8.30
CA LYS A 492 23.81 2.59 -9.02
C LYS A 492 22.27 2.53 -9.08
N THR A 493 21.68 3.53 -9.74
CA THR A 493 20.23 3.69 -9.91
C THR A 493 19.92 4.22 -11.31
N MET A 494 18.64 4.43 -11.65
CA MET A 494 18.25 5.10 -12.91
C MET A 494 18.82 6.52 -13.06
N VAL A 495 19.23 7.18 -11.97
CA VAL A 495 19.88 8.50 -12.01
C VAL A 495 21.21 8.46 -12.77
N ASP A 496 21.92 7.33 -12.73
CA ASP A 496 23.15 7.12 -13.50
C ASP A 496 22.93 7.18 -15.01
N VAL A 497 21.68 7.03 -15.47
CA VAL A 497 21.29 7.09 -16.88
C VAL A 497 20.55 8.39 -17.18
N LEU A 498 19.62 8.80 -16.32
CA LEU A 498 18.78 9.96 -16.54
C LEU A 498 19.59 11.26 -16.64
N VAL A 499 20.54 11.47 -15.72
CA VAL A 499 21.35 12.69 -15.69
C VAL A 499 22.25 12.79 -16.94
N PRO A 500 23.03 11.77 -17.32
CA PRO A 500 23.82 11.82 -18.56
C PRO A 500 22.96 11.94 -19.83
N PHE A 501 21.79 11.30 -19.86
CA PHE A 501 20.84 11.42 -20.97
C PHE A 501 20.34 12.87 -21.13
N ASP A 502 19.88 13.49 -20.04
CA ASP A 502 19.41 14.86 -20.02
C ASP A 502 20.50 15.86 -20.46
N GLU A 503 21.71 15.74 -19.91
CA GLU A 503 22.86 16.56 -20.30
C GLU A 503 23.20 16.44 -21.79
N ALA A 504 23.21 15.22 -22.32
CA ALA A 504 23.49 14.96 -23.73
C ALA A 504 22.39 15.52 -24.64
N LEU A 505 21.12 15.32 -24.28
CA LEU A 505 19.97 15.82 -25.04
C LEU A 505 19.99 17.35 -25.11
N ARG A 506 20.18 18.01 -23.96
CA ARG A 506 20.30 19.48 -23.88
C ARG A 506 21.44 19.99 -24.75
N THR A 507 22.61 19.39 -24.64
CA THR A 507 23.81 19.76 -25.40
C THR A 507 23.58 19.66 -26.91
N GLU A 508 22.97 18.58 -27.40
CA GLU A 508 22.74 18.40 -28.83
C GLU A 508 21.67 19.37 -29.38
N VAL A 509 20.64 19.67 -28.59
CA VAL A 509 19.63 20.69 -28.96
C VAL A 509 20.25 22.09 -28.98
N GLU A 510 21.12 22.43 -28.03
CA GLU A 510 21.89 23.69 -28.04
C GLU A 510 22.82 23.81 -29.25
N ARG A 511 23.36 22.68 -29.74
CA ARG A 511 24.13 22.61 -31.00
C ARG A 511 23.27 22.71 -32.25
N GLY A 512 21.95 22.79 -32.11
CA GLY A 512 21.00 22.99 -33.20
C GLY A 512 20.51 21.69 -33.86
N ALA A 513 20.79 20.51 -33.28
CA ALA A 513 20.27 19.26 -33.79
C ALA A 513 18.72 19.26 -33.77
N ASP A 514 18.11 18.54 -34.72
CA ASP A 514 16.70 18.19 -34.60
C ASP A 514 16.46 17.20 -33.45
N LEU A 515 15.19 17.05 -33.04
CA LEU A 515 14.87 16.23 -31.87
C LEU A 515 15.26 14.77 -32.04
N ALA A 516 15.03 14.18 -33.22
CA ALA A 516 15.34 12.77 -33.46
C ALA A 516 16.85 12.50 -33.38
N THR A 517 17.66 13.38 -33.96
CA THR A 517 19.13 13.27 -33.91
C THR A 517 19.67 13.48 -32.50
N ALA A 518 19.16 14.50 -31.80
CA ALA A 518 19.56 14.78 -30.42
C ALA A 518 19.19 13.61 -29.49
N TRP A 519 17.98 13.09 -29.61
CA TRP A 519 17.48 11.98 -28.81
C TRP A 519 18.27 10.70 -29.09
N ALA A 520 18.50 10.34 -30.36
CA ALA A 520 19.28 9.13 -30.70
C ALA A 520 20.69 9.16 -30.12
N ARG A 521 21.35 10.33 -30.13
CA ARG A 521 22.68 10.50 -29.51
C ARG A 521 22.62 10.39 -27.99
N ALA A 522 21.62 11.02 -27.36
CA ALA A 522 21.41 10.94 -25.94
C ALA A 522 21.08 9.50 -25.47
N SER A 523 20.25 8.76 -26.19
CA SER A 523 19.96 7.33 -25.90
C SER A 523 21.22 6.47 -26.01
N GLY A 524 22.15 6.79 -26.93
CA GLY A 524 23.46 6.13 -26.98
C GLY A 524 24.29 6.36 -25.71
N VAL A 525 24.23 7.56 -25.14
CA VAL A 525 24.86 7.87 -23.83
C VAL A 525 24.16 7.08 -22.71
N ALA A 526 22.83 7.04 -22.73
CA ALA A 526 22.03 6.28 -21.75
C ALA A 526 22.39 4.79 -21.73
N LEU A 527 22.50 4.14 -22.89
CA LEU A 527 22.87 2.72 -23.00
C LEU A 527 24.28 2.44 -22.46
N ALA A 528 25.25 3.31 -22.78
CA ALA A 528 26.61 3.18 -22.26
C ALA A 528 26.66 3.39 -20.74
N ALA A 529 25.91 4.37 -20.22
CA ALA A 529 25.82 4.64 -18.79
C ALA A 529 25.15 3.49 -18.02
N ALA A 530 24.07 2.91 -18.57
CA ALA A 530 23.41 1.76 -17.99
C ALA A 530 24.36 0.56 -17.86
N ALA A 531 25.14 0.25 -18.91
CA ALA A 531 26.14 -0.81 -18.85
C ALA A 531 27.23 -0.53 -17.80
N ALA A 532 27.69 0.73 -17.70
CA ALA A 532 28.71 1.14 -16.74
C ALA A 532 28.28 1.01 -15.27
N THR A 533 26.97 0.98 -14.99
CA THR A 533 26.48 0.74 -13.62
C THR A 533 26.92 -0.61 -13.06
N ALA A 534 27.31 -1.58 -13.91
CA ALA A 534 27.86 -2.86 -13.48
C ALA A 534 29.12 -2.72 -12.60
N ASP A 535 29.88 -1.64 -12.80
CA ASP A 535 31.11 -1.34 -12.05
C ASP A 535 30.87 -0.54 -10.75
N LEU A 536 29.61 -0.17 -10.49
CA LEU A 536 29.22 0.60 -9.31
C LEU A 536 28.74 -0.29 -8.17
N LEU A 537 28.90 0.21 -6.94
CA LEU A 537 28.30 -0.35 -5.73
C LEU A 537 27.03 0.45 -5.39
N PRO A 538 25.90 -0.22 -5.11
CA PRO A 538 24.65 0.45 -4.78
C PRO A 538 24.76 1.12 -3.41
N ARG A 539 24.34 2.39 -3.37
CA ARG A 539 24.28 3.18 -2.14
C ARG A 539 22.86 3.45 -1.67
N MET A 540 21.89 3.20 -2.54
CA MET A 540 20.46 3.44 -2.34
C MET A 540 19.64 2.17 -2.59
N GLY A 541 18.37 2.20 -2.18
CA GLY A 541 17.39 1.15 -2.47
C GLY A 541 17.63 -0.19 -1.76
N ARG A 542 16.87 -1.21 -2.19
CA ARG A 542 16.90 -2.57 -1.61
C ARG A 542 18.22 -3.31 -1.86
N ALA A 543 19.01 -2.86 -2.84
CA ALA A 543 20.33 -3.43 -3.17
C ALA A 543 21.46 -3.02 -2.20
N ARG A 544 21.30 -1.92 -1.45
CA ARG A 544 22.35 -1.39 -0.54
C ARG A 544 22.88 -2.43 0.48
N PRO A 545 22.05 -3.25 1.16
CA PRO A 545 22.53 -4.26 2.12
C PRO A 545 23.34 -5.40 1.47
N HIS A 546 23.27 -5.56 0.15
CA HIS A 546 23.90 -6.64 -0.62
C HIS A 546 24.87 -6.12 -1.68
N ALA A 547 25.44 -4.92 -1.46
CA ALA A 547 26.17 -4.16 -2.47
C ALA A 547 27.25 -4.94 -3.22
N GLU A 548 28.04 -5.76 -2.52
CA GLU A 548 29.12 -6.56 -3.13
C GLU A 548 28.61 -7.61 -4.13
N LYS A 549 27.40 -8.16 -3.93
CA LYS A 549 26.81 -9.15 -4.85
C LYS A 549 26.43 -8.54 -6.20
N SER A 550 26.20 -7.24 -6.25
CA SER A 550 25.76 -6.53 -7.45
C SER A 550 26.91 -6.14 -8.40
N LEU A 551 28.16 -6.29 -7.99
CA LEU A 551 29.32 -6.00 -8.84
C LEU A 551 29.34 -6.94 -10.04
N GLY A 552 29.53 -6.36 -11.23
CA GLY A 552 29.49 -7.09 -12.51
C GLY A 552 28.08 -7.28 -13.07
N THR A 553 27.04 -6.79 -12.39
CA THR A 553 25.65 -6.79 -12.88
C THR A 553 25.15 -5.35 -12.98
N PRO A 554 24.60 -4.91 -14.13
CA PRO A 554 24.05 -3.55 -14.26
C PRO A 554 22.82 -3.35 -13.36
N ASP A 555 22.44 -2.09 -13.12
CA ASP A 555 21.22 -1.74 -12.39
C ASP A 555 19.97 -1.92 -13.25
N ALA A 556 18.92 -2.55 -12.71
CA ALA A 556 17.67 -2.78 -13.44
C ALA A 556 16.94 -1.47 -13.78
N GLY A 557 16.96 -0.48 -12.88
CA GLY A 557 16.39 0.85 -13.11
C GLY A 557 17.10 1.60 -14.25
N ALA A 558 18.43 1.62 -14.23
CA ALA A 558 19.28 2.18 -15.27
C ALA A 558 19.07 1.48 -16.62
N THR A 559 19.12 0.15 -16.64
CA THR A 559 18.94 -0.66 -17.86
C THR A 559 17.57 -0.43 -18.48
N SER A 560 16.50 -0.48 -17.67
CA SER A 560 15.14 -0.24 -18.17
C SER A 560 14.95 1.17 -18.73
N LEU A 561 15.46 2.21 -18.04
CA LEU A 561 15.40 3.59 -18.55
C LEU A 561 16.16 3.73 -19.88
N ALA A 562 17.35 3.16 -20.00
CA ALA A 562 18.13 3.25 -21.24
C ALA A 562 17.41 2.59 -22.42
N LEU A 563 16.87 1.39 -22.25
CA LEU A 563 16.06 0.71 -23.26
C LEU A 563 14.83 1.54 -23.67
N ILE A 564 14.17 2.16 -22.70
CA ILE A 564 13.01 3.02 -22.93
C ILE A 564 13.40 4.27 -23.74
N THR A 565 14.50 4.94 -23.39
CA THR A 565 14.96 6.10 -24.16
C THR A 565 15.29 5.73 -25.61
N GLU A 566 15.82 4.54 -25.88
CA GLU A 566 16.05 4.05 -27.24
C GLU A 566 14.73 3.83 -27.99
N ALA A 567 13.77 3.13 -27.37
CA ALA A 567 12.46 2.84 -27.96
C ALA A 567 11.69 4.11 -28.33
N VAL A 568 11.64 5.10 -27.42
CA VAL A 568 11.01 6.40 -27.68
C VAL A 568 11.70 7.14 -28.82
N GLY A 569 13.04 7.09 -28.88
CA GLY A 569 13.81 7.73 -29.94
C GLY A 569 13.47 7.20 -31.34
N LEU A 570 13.20 5.89 -31.46
CA LEU A 570 12.78 5.29 -32.72
C LEU A 570 11.40 5.80 -33.19
N VAL A 571 10.46 6.00 -32.26
CA VAL A 571 9.13 6.56 -32.55
C VAL A 571 9.23 8.02 -32.97
N VAL A 572 10.03 8.83 -32.26
CA VAL A 572 10.27 10.24 -32.62
C VAL A 572 10.89 10.36 -34.02
N ALA A 573 11.82 9.46 -34.37
CA ALA A 573 12.51 9.46 -35.66
C ALA A 573 11.65 8.98 -36.84
N SER A 574 10.59 8.21 -36.60
CA SER A 574 9.69 7.74 -37.66
C SER A 574 8.72 8.83 -38.10
N ARG A 575 8.22 9.64 -37.15
CA ARG A 575 7.25 10.73 -37.41
C ARG A 575 7.87 11.95 -38.10
N GLN A 576 9.17 12.16 -38.01
CA GLN A 576 9.87 13.21 -38.80
C GLN A 576 10.07 12.82 -40.28
N ARG A 577 9.87 11.55 -40.64
CA ARG A 577 10.02 11.04 -42.01
C ARG A 577 8.68 10.87 -42.74
N ALA A 578 7.58 10.83 -42.00
CA ALA A 578 6.21 10.84 -42.49
C ALA A 578 5.74 12.29 -42.67
#